data_AF-A0A1Y5THR3-F1
#
_entry.id   AF-A0A1Y5THR3-F1
#
_cell.length_a   1.000
_cell.length_b   1.000
_cell.length_c   1.000
_cell.angle_alpha   90.00
_cell.angle_beta   90.00
_cell.angle_gamma   90.00
#
_symmetry.space_group_name_H-M   'P 1'
#
loop_
_entity.id
_entity.type
_entity.pdbx_description
1 polymer ?
#
loop_
_entity_poly.entity_id
_entity_poly.type
_entity_poly.pdbx_seq_one_letter_code
_entity_poly.pdbx_strand_id
1 'polypeptide(L)'
;MSNSLSQLNDHLFAQIDRLSATGLTAEQIDTEVKRAGAIVSVSDTIIDTAKTQLVAAKLFAEHGNHVLPMLPQIGSSTDIEGEKS
;
A
#
# COMPACT_ATOMS: atom_id res chain seq x y z
N MET A 1 -1.22 12.75 -5.81
CA MET A 1 -1.06 11.31 -6.09
C MET A 1 -1.85 10.58 -5.03
N SER A 2 -2.83 9.74 -5.38
CA SER A 2 -3.66 9.08 -4.35
C SER A 2 -3.03 7.75 -3.96
N ASN A 3 -2.51 7.65 -2.74
CA ASN A 3 -1.81 6.48 -2.22
C ASN A 3 -2.78 5.32 -1.93
N SER A 4 -3.39 4.74 -2.98
CA SER A 4 -4.40 3.69 -2.85
C SER A 4 -3.87 2.32 -3.27
N LEU A 5 -4.38 1.27 -2.62
CA LEU A 5 -4.11 -0.13 -2.97
C LEU A 5 -4.49 -0.46 -4.42
N SER A 6 -5.50 0.21 -4.98
CA SER A 6 -5.91 0.02 -6.37
C SER A 6 -4.81 0.42 -7.35
N GLN A 7 -4.20 1.60 -7.17
CA GLN A 7 -3.12 2.06 -8.06
C GLN A 7 -1.89 1.16 -7.98
N LEU A 8 -1.60 0.64 -6.78
CA LEU A 8 -0.53 -0.31 -6.60
C LEU A 8 -0.77 -1.60 -7.40
N ASN A 9 -2.00 -2.14 -7.35
CA ASN A 9 -2.38 -3.29 -8.17
C ASN A 9 -2.24 -3.00 -9.66
N ASP A 10 -2.69 -1.84 -10.14
CA ASP A 10 -2.56 -1.45 -11.55
C ASP A 10 -1.08 -1.42 -11.99
N HIS A 11 -0.18 -0.90 -11.14
CA HIS A 11 1.25 -0.90 -11.41
C HIS A 11 1.86 -2.30 -11.45
N LEU A 12 1.42 -3.20 -10.56
CA LEU A 12 1.85 -4.60 -10.55
C LEU A 12 1.38 -5.34 -11.81
N PHE A 13 0.13 -5.16 -12.23
CA PHE A 13 -0.37 -5.76 -13.47
C PHE A 13 0.36 -5.23 -14.71
N ALA A 14 0.60 -3.91 -14.79
CA ALA A 14 1.38 -3.35 -15.89
C ALA A 14 2.83 -3.89 -15.91
N GLN A 15 3.39 -4.25 -14.76
CA GLN A 15 4.71 -4.87 -14.68
C GLN A 15 4.70 -6.33 -15.16
N ILE A 16 3.62 -7.09 -14.89
CA ILE A 16 3.40 -8.43 -15.43
C ILE A 16 3.29 -8.37 -16.96
N ASP A 17 2.53 -7.42 -17.50
CA ASP A 17 2.40 -7.24 -18.95
C ASP A 17 3.74 -6.95 -19.61
N ARG A 18 4.55 -6.06 -19.01
CA ARG A 18 5.91 -5.76 -19.50
C ARG A 18 6.80 -7.01 -19.50
N LEU A 19 6.78 -7.82 -18.44
CA LEU A 19 7.56 -9.05 -18.37
C LEU A 19 7.10 -10.12 -19.38
N SER A 20 5.81 -10.10 -19.76
CA SER A 20 5.23 -11.02 -20.74
C SER A 20 5.48 -10.61 -22.20
N ALA A 21 6.02 -9.40 -22.42
CA ALA A 21 6.24 -8.87 -23.77
C ALA A 21 7.23 -9.75 -24.55
N THR A 22 6.89 -9.99 -25.82
CA THR A 22 7.76 -10.76 -26.73
C THR A 22 8.87 -9.87 -27.30
N GLY A 23 10.03 -10.47 -27.58
CA GLY A 23 11.15 -9.76 -28.20
C GLY A 23 12.03 -8.93 -27.25
N LEU A 24 11.89 -9.11 -25.93
CA LEU A 24 12.79 -8.50 -24.96
C LEU A 24 14.19 -9.13 -25.02
N THR A 25 15.22 -8.30 -24.86
CA THR A 25 16.59 -8.79 -24.64
C THR A 25 16.77 -9.27 -23.20
N ALA A 26 17.83 -10.04 -22.95
CA ALA A 26 18.17 -10.52 -21.61
C ALA A 26 18.34 -9.37 -20.60
N GLU A 27 18.96 -8.27 -21.02
CA GLU A 27 19.18 -7.07 -20.19
C GLU A 27 17.87 -6.34 -19.87
N GLN A 28 16.93 -6.32 -20.82
CA GLN A 28 15.60 -5.75 -20.61
C GLN A 28 14.79 -6.59 -19.61
N ILE A 29 14.84 -7.92 -19.74
CA ILE A 29 14.21 -8.83 -18.77
C ILE A 29 14.79 -8.60 -17.38
N ASP A 30 16.12 -8.56 -17.23
CA ASP A 30 16.78 -8.31 -15.94
C ASP A 30 16.36 -6.96 -15.32
N THR A 31 16.24 -5.93 -16.15
CA THR A 31 15.76 -4.60 -15.72
C THR A 31 14.32 -4.65 -15.21
N GLU A 32 13.43 -5.31 -15.95
CA GLU A 32 12.02 -5.44 -15.55
C GLU A 32 11.86 -6.34 -14.31
N VAL A 33 12.68 -7.37 -14.14
CA VAL A 33 12.70 -8.20 -12.92
C VAL A 33 13.12 -7.37 -11.70
N LYS A 34 14.19 -6.57 -11.81
CA LYS A 34 14.64 -5.68 -10.74
C LYS A 34 13.57 -4.63 -10.39
N ARG A 35 12.92 -4.05 -11.40
CA ARG A 35 11.83 -3.10 -11.19
C ARG A 35 10.64 -3.75 -10.48
N ALA A 36 10.23 -4.93 -10.93
CA ALA A 36 9.15 -5.69 -10.30
C ALA A 36 9.46 -5.98 -8.82
N GLY A 37 10.68 -6.43 -8.51
CA GLY A 37 11.12 -6.67 -7.14
C GLY A 37 11.05 -5.41 -6.26
N ALA A 38 11.49 -4.27 -6.78
CA ALA A 38 11.40 -3.00 -6.05
C ALA A 38 9.94 -2.58 -5.78
N ILE A 39 9.04 -2.75 -6.76
CA ILE A 39 7.62 -2.46 -6.58
C ILE A 39 7.00 -3.37 -5.52
N VAL A 40 7.29 -4.67 -5.53
CA VAL A 40 6.81 -5.63 -4.53
C VAL A 40 7.30 -5.23 -3.13
N SER A 41 8.57 -4.90 -2.98
CA SER A 41 9.12 -4.49 -1.67
C SER A 41 8.44 -3.25 -1.08
N VAL A 42 8.17 -2.23 -1.92
CA VAL A 42 7.41 -1.04 -1.49
C VAL A 42 5.96 -1.41 -1.19
N SER A 43 5.36 -2.31 -1.99
CA SER A 43 4.00 -2.81 -1.80
C SER A 43 3.81 -3.47 -0.43
N ASP A 44 4.75 -4.33 -0.03
CA ASP A 44 4.71 -5.02 1.26
C ASP A 44 4.69 -4.03 2.42
N THR A 45 5.50 -2.96 2.34
CA THR A 45 5.54 -1.90 3.36
C THR A 45 4.20 -1.15 3.47
N ILE A 46 3.54 -0.89 2.34
CA ILE A 46 2.21 -0.25 2.31
C ILE A 46 1.16 -1.17 2.94
N ILE A 47 1.17 -2.45 2.59
CA ILE A 47 0.23 -3.44 3.13
C ILE A 47 0.40 -3.58 4.64
N ASP A 48 1.64 -3.63 5.14
CA ASP A 48 1.90 -3.75 6.58
C ASP A 48 1.47 -2.48 7.34
N THR A 49 1.63 -1.31 6.73
CA THR A 49 1.07 -0.06 7.26
C THR A 49 -0.46 -0.15 7.35
N ALA A 50 -1.14 -0.61 6.30
CA ALA A 50 -2.60 -0.76 6.28
C ALA A 50 -3.09 -1.81 7.30
N LYS A 51 -2.39 -2.93 7.47
CA LYS A 51 -2.67 -3.91 8.53
C LYS A 51 -2.57 -3.28 9.91
N THR A 52 -1.54 -2.47 10.14
CA THR A 52 -1.34 -1.79 11.42
C THR A 52 -2.48 -0.81 11.72
N GLN A 53 -2.94 -0.05 10.72
CA GLN A 53 -4.13 0.81 10.84
C GLN A 53 -5.39 0.01 11.20
N LEU A 54 -5.60 -1.13 10.55
CA LEU A 54 -6.76 -1.99 10.82
C LEU A 54 -6.72 -2.59 12.24
N VAL A 55 -5.54 -2.96 12.73
CA VAL A 55 -5.36 -3.41 14.13
C VAL A 55 -5.65 -2.26 15.09
N ALA A 56 -5.18 -1.05 14.81
CA ALA A 56 -5.46 0.13 15.63
C ALA A 56 -6.97 0.43 15.69
N ALA A 57 -7.66 0.37 14.54
CA ALA A 57 -9.11 0.55 14.46
C ALA A 57 -9.88 -0.51 15.24
N LYS A 58 -9.47 -1.78 15.16
CA LYS A 58 -10.06 -2.87 15.97
C LYS A 58 -9.88 -2.64 17.46
N LEU A 59 -8.66 -2.31 17.89
CA LEU A 59 -8.35 -2.09 19.29
C LEU A 59 -9.18 -0.92 19.84
N PHE A 60 -9.34 0.15 19.06
CA PHE A 60 -10.21 1.27 19.40
C PHE A 60 -11.68 0.86 19.49
N ALA A 61 -12.19 0.06 18.54
CA ALA A 61 -13.57 -0.43 18.59
C ALA A 61 -13.85 -1.30 19.83
N GLU A 62 -12.86 -2.07 20.28
CA GLU A 62 -12.97 -2.96 21.44
C GLU A 62 -12.82 -2.25 22.80
N HIS A 63 -11.92 -1.26 22.89
CA HIS A 63 -11.52 -0.65 24.17
C HIS A 63 -11.83 0.84 24.29
N GLY A 64 -12.33 1.46 23.22
CA GLY A 64 -12.66 2.88 23.16
C GLY A 64 -11.45 3.80 23.34
N ASN A 65 -11.68 4.97 23.94
CA ASN A 65 -10.67 6.03 24.04
C ASN A 65 -9.45 5.68 24.90
N HIS A 66 -9.52 4.63 25.73
CA HIS A 66 -8.43 4.25 26.64
C HIS A 66 -7.17 3.78 25.90
N VAL A 67 -7.31 3.28 24.68
CA VAL A 67 -6.19 2.78 23.89
C VAL A 67 -5.55 3.85 23.00
N LEU A 68 -6.21 5.01 22.82
CA LEU A 68 -5.71 6.10 21.96
C LEU A 68 -4.26 6.53 22.27
N PRO A 69 -3.83 6.66 23.55
CA PRO A 69 -2.43 7.02 23.85
C PRO A 69 -1.40 5.96 23.44
N MET A 70 -1.85 4.72 23.21
CA MET A 70 -1.01 3.57 22.84
C MET A 70 -1.08 3.26 21.34
N LEU A 71 -2.01 3.85 20.60
CA LEU A 71 -2.12 3.63 19.16
C LEU A 71 -1.05 4.41 18.41
N PRO A 72 -0.38 3.78 17.43
CA PRO A 72 0.58 4.49 16.60
C PRO A 72 -0.14 5.52 15.72
N GLN A 73 0.46 6.70 15.53
CA GLN A 73 -0.06 7.73 14.62
C GLN A 73 0.15 7.30 13.16
N ILE A 74 -0.74 6.44 12.67
CA ILE A 74 -0.69 5.91 11.31
C ILE A 74 -1.97 6.34 10.59
N GLY A 75 -1.96 7.54 10.03
CA GLY A 75 -3.10 8.16 9.35
C GLY A 75 -3.24 9.63 9.72
N SER A 76 -3.66 10.47 8.77
CA SER A 76 -3.95 11.88 9.02
C SER A 76 -5.44 12.06 9.36
N SER A 77 -5.73 12.81 10.43
CA SER A 77 -7.10 13.16 10.83
C SER A 77 -7.86 13.99 9.79
N THR A 78 -7.20 14.46 8.74
CA THR A 78 -7.76 15.33 7.69
C THR A 78 -8.74 14.65 6.73
N ASP A 79 -8.85 13.33 6.69
CA ASP A 79 -9.76 12.64 5.76
C ASP A 79 -11.16 12.36 6.37
N ILE A 80 -11.37 12.65 7.66
CA ILE A 80 -12.64 12.37 8.36
C ILE A 80 -13.53 13.64 8.48
N GLU A 81 -13.03 14.84 8.18
CA GLU A 81 -13.79 16.10 8.29
C GLU A 81 -14.61 16.48 7.04
N GLY A 82 -14.91 15.51 6.18
CA GLY A 82 -15.62 15.74 4.93
C GLY A 82 -17.07 15.23 4.89
N GLU A 83 -17.86 15.36 5.97
CA GLU A 83 -19.35 15.33 5.92
C GLU A 83 -19.95 15.57 7.31
N LYS A 84 -20.00 16.83 7.75
CA LYS A 84 -21.05 17.29 8.66
C LYS A 84 -21.57 18.64 8.18
N SER A 85 -22.84 18.59 7.75
CA SER A 85 -23.87 19.63 7.55
C SER A 85 -23.45 21.08 7.35
#